data_AF-A0A1Z8KQZ4-F1
#
_entry.id   AF-A0A1Z8KQZ4-F1
#
_cell.length_a   1.000
_cell.length_b   1.000
_cell.length_c   1.000
_cell.angle_alpha   90.00
_cell.angle_beta   90.00
_cell.angle_gamma   90.00
#
_symmetry.space_group_name_H-M   'P 1'
#
loop_
_entity.id
_entity.type
_entity.pdbx_description
1 polymer ?
#
loop_
_entity_poly.entity_id
_entity_poly.type
_entity_poly.pdbx_seq_one_letter_code
_entity_poly.pdbx_strand_id
1 'polypeptide(L)'
;MEMVVRKTRLNTVWNGGQGRPGWLFPRLFGCALLVAASQAAAPYALAAAESGAGDVRVAQLGGAASEPGRAPEPNDAGAVAIRQAVERWLLDFFPPDSPGGQAVILQGQVIVEPFGERYAVTLPDITLNLGSGMVMPIGTITLSLTPQTPVTYRVAMRLPLPFPILDDTGTEIGRFDMAGQRVRGVWDTRFETLTGLDAVFSDIVVQSSLVDGDPVALFTMGELDIQSTLDVDDYLHLTGPSKLTAARIEIKDEDGNRLTYIENLVSETEVRSFDMVNMNRFARRFQSLAQAFIPSPEGELPDRETTDLLLDQLRRELLDLPSLMSDAGGAVTINGLVVNDPVTSRGYSVDEIVYSILVRGMNEETSRINAQYGHTGLVSLPAPPAPDLTPDEISFELDVEGIPNSQLWDIITQIPNDMSLYGALPGANFGLEKLFHVLAVAGTSISLEKGYINSEKLDSRVTASALFDNGATYKTVAAANIRMIGMDELLRDLSAPGANNNGNAATMLILRTLQSLGTEGELIGGRSNREYSLRVEANGKITLNGQSFTNLISTFMGELGPTDGTAAPR
;
A
#
# COMPACT_ATOMS: atom_id res chain seq x y z
N MET A 1 15.84 -36.84 -23.36
CA MET A 1 15.53 -35.65 -24.18
C MET A 1 14.28 -34.93 -23.68
N GLU A 2 13.23 -35.64 -23.25
CA GLU A 2 12.06 -35.05 -22.53
C GLU A 2 12.40 -34.41 -21.17
N MET A 3 13.38 -34.95 -20.45
CA MET A 3 13.84 -34.42 -19.14
C MET A 3 14.48 -33.02 -19.23
N VAL A 4 15.06 -32.67 -20.39
CA VAL A 4 15.67 -31.35 -20.65
C VAL A 4 14.59 -30.33 -21.02
N VAL A 5 13.47 -30.76 -21.58
CA VAL A 5 12.36 -29.88 -21.98
C VAL A 5 11.52 -29.41 -20.78
N ARG A 6 11.35 -30.24 -19.73
CA ARG A 6 10.67 -29.83 -18.48
C ARG A 6 11.47 -28.79 -17.69
N LYS A 7 12.79 -28.98 -17.52
CA LYS A 7 13.68 -27.97 -16.90
C LYS A 7 13.72 -26.65 -17.68
N THR A 8 13.58 -26.70 -19.01
CA THR A 8 13.64 -25.48 -19.85
C THR A 8 12.35 -24.66 -19.79
N ARG A 9 11.16 -25.28 -19.65
CA ARG A 9 9.88 -24.54 -19.59
C ARG A 9 9.68 -23.76 -18.28
N LEU A 10 10.13 -24.29 -17.14
CA LEU A 10 10.17 -23.53 -15.89
C LEU A 10 11.37 -22.60 -15.83
N ASN A 11 12.52 -22.89 -16.47
CA ASN A 11 13.57 -21.88 -16.62
C ASN A 11 13.11 -20.67 -17.46
N THR A 12 12.15 -20.76 -18.36
CA THR A 12 11.58 -19.55 -19.01
C THR A 12 10.57 -18.82 -18.11
N VAL A 13 10.04 -19.48 -17.07
CA VAL A 13 9.10 -18.91 -16.06
C VAL A 13 9.82 -18.42 -14.80
N TRP A 14 11.01 -18.97 -14.49
CA TRP A 14 11.85 -18.67 -13.32
C TRP A 14 13.17 -17.96 -13.69
N ASN A 15 13.77 -18.26 -14.85
CA ASN A 15 14.98 -17.63 -15.41
C ASN A 15 14.66 -16.93 -16.74
N GLY A 16 13.79 -15.93 -16.68
CA GLY A 16 13.59 -15.01 -17.81
C GLY A 16 14.93 -14.38 -18.21
N GLY A 17 15.46 -14.79 -19.35
CA GLY A 17 16.59 -14.14 -19.99
C GLY A 17 16.35 -12.65 -20.07
N GLN A 18 17.24 -11.89 -19.42
CA GLN A 18 17.33 -10.43 -19.45
C GLN A 18 16.01 -9.68 -19.24
N GLY A 19 15.51 -9.70 -18.01
CA GLY A 19 14.48 -8.73 -17.59
C GLY A 19 13.72 -9.11 -16.32
N ARG A 20 14.38 -9.05 -15.15
CA ARG A 20 13.79 -8.97 -13.79
C ARG A 20 12.75 -10.05 -13.39
N PRO A 21 13.16 -11.21 -12.82
CA PRO A 21 12.25 -12.18 -12.19
C PRO A 21 12.35 -12.16 -10.65
N GLY A 22 11.20 -12.21 -9.95
CA GLY A 22 11.14 -12.29 -8.47
C GLY A 22 9.77 -12.05 -7.84
N TRP A 23 8.71 -11.85 -8.64
CA TRP A 23 7.45 -11.23 -8.20
C TRP A 23 6.19 -12.10 -8.37
N LEU A 24 6.33 -13.37 -8.77
CA LEU A 24 5.18 -14.25 -9.11
C LEU A 24 4.56 -14.96 -7.91
N PHE A 25 5.35 -15.46 -6.96
CA PHE A 25 4.83 -16.15 -5.77
C PHE A 25 4.17 -15.24 -4.70
N PRO A 26 4.67 -14.01 -4.43
CA PRO A 26 3.99 -13.08 -3.51
C PRO A 26 2.60 -12.64 -3.99
N ARG A 27 2.35 -12.61 -5.31
CA ARG A 27 1.05 -12.29 -5.92
C ARG A 27 0.02 -13.41 -5.75
N LEU A 28 0.48 -14.67 -5.81
CA LEU A 28 -0.38 -15.86 -5.70
C LEU A 28 -0.87 -16.08 -4.27
N PHE A 29 -0.01 -15.82 -3.29
CA PHE A 29 -0.40 -15.81 -1.87
C PHE A 29 -1.36 -14.65 -1.58
N GLY A 30 -1.16 -13.52 -2.27
CA GLY A 30 -2.08 -12.40 -2.32
C GLY A 30 -3.52 -12.82 -2.61
N CYS A 31 -3.80 -13.67 -3.61
CA CYS A 31 -5.18 -13.93 -4.08
C CYS A 31 -6.07 -14.76 -3.14
N ALA A 32 -5.53 -15.78 -2.45
CA ALA A 32 -6.31 -16.60 -1.52
C ALA A 32 -6.48 -15.92 -0.14
N LEU A 33 -5.44 -15.17 0.27
CA LEU A 33 -5.50 -14.27 1.41
C LEU A 33 -6.33 -13.02 1.08
N LEU A 34 -6.40 -12.57 -0.18
CA LEU A 34 -7.23 -11.47 -0.67
C LEU A 34 -8.71 -11.78 -0.49
N VAL A 35 -9.16 -13.03 -0.43
CA VAL A 35 -10.57 -13.36 -0.19
C VAL A 35 -10.92 -13.32 1.31
N ALA A 36 -9.94 -13.55 2.19
CA ALA A 36 -10.10 -13.43 3.65
C ALA A 36 -9.74 -12.01 4.16
N ALA A 37 -8.79 -11.33 3.50
CA ALA A 37 -8.31 -9.99 3.78
C ALA A 37 -9.10 -8.91 3.02
N SER A 38 -9.79 -9.22 1.91
CA SER A 38 -10.77 -8.30 1.30
C SER A 38 -11.91 -7.95 2.26
N GLN A 39 -12.14 -8.78 3.28
CA GLN A 39 -13.13 -8.51 4.32
C GLN A 39 -12.57 -7.76 5.54
N ALA A 40 -11.25 -7.64 5.66
CA ALA A 40 -10.58 -6.91 6.75
C ALA A 40 -10.03 -5.56 6.32
N ALA A 41 -9.74 -5.41 5.03
CA ALA A 41 -9.25 -4.23 4.36
C ALA A 41 -10.09 -3.99 3.09
N ALA A 42 -11.31 -3.48 3.25
CA ALA A 42 -11.96 -2.76 2.16
C ALA A 42 -11.34 -1.34 2.15
N PRO A 43 -10.70 -0.93 1.05
CA PRO A 43 -11.51 -0.54 -0.10
C PRO A 43 -10.86 -0.93 -1.43
N TYR A 44 -11.36 -1.96 -2.14
CA TYR A 44 -11.35 -2.06 -3.62
C TYR A 44 -12.19 -3.29 -4.03
N ALA A 45 -13.26 -3.08 -4.81
CA ALA A 45 -14.01 -4.15 -5.47
C ALA A 45 -14.20 -3.77 -6.95
N LEU A 46 -13.87 -4.69 -7.86
CA LEU A 46 -13.99 -4.55 -9.30
C LEU A 46 -14.41 -5.90 -9.91
N ALA A 47 -15.51 -5.85 -10.67
CA ALA A 47 -16.05 -6.81 -11.66
C ALA A 47 -16.88 -8.00 -11.11
N ALA A 48 -18.01 -8.45 -11.70
CA ALA A 48 -18.60 -8.23 -13.02
C ALA A 48 -20.12 -7.99 -12.98
N ALA A 49 -20.59 -7.26 -14.00
CA ALA A 49 -21.99 -7.10 -14.35
C ALA A 49 -22.31 -7.99 -15.55
N GLU A 50 -23.22 -8.96 -15.39
CA GLU A 50 -24.12 -9.43 -16.44
C GLU A 50 -25.39 -10.02 -15.80
N SER A 51 -26.47 -9.22 -15.73
CA SER A 51 -27.85 -9.64 -16.02
C SER A 51 -28.79 -8.49 -15.65
N GLY A 52 -29.39 -7.88 -16.67
CA GLY A 52 -30.36 -6.83 -16.49
C GLY A 52 -31.64 -7.35 -15.84
N ALA A 53 -32.04 -6.75 -14.72
CA ALA A 53 -33.44 -6.60 -14.33
C ALA A 53 -33.60 -5.57 -13.19
N GLY A 54 -34.25 -4.45 -13.52
CA GLY A 54 -35.17 -3.77 -12.61
C GLY A 54 -34.62 -2.62 -11.78
N ASP A 55 -35.08 -1.40 -12.10
CA ASP A 55 -35.15 -0.26 -11.20
C ASP A 55 -35.58 -0.66 -9.78
N VAL A 56 -34.64 -0.69 -8.84
CA VAL A 56 -34.99 -0.66 -7.41
C VAL A 56 -35.11 0.80 -7.03
N ARG A 57 -36.35 1.31 -7.05
CA ARG A 57 -36.70 2.55 -6.36
C ARG A 57 -36.26 2.42 -4.91
N VAL A 58 -35.26 3.22 -4.52
CA VAL A 58 -35.00 3.54 -3.12
C VAL A 58 -36.24 4.25 -2.60
N ALA A 59 -37.17 3.49 -2.03
CA ALA A 59 -38.26 4.05 -1.26
C ALA A 59 -37.62 4.84 -0.12
N GLN A 60 -37.99 6.11 0.00
CA GLN A 60 -37.70 6.96 1.13
C GLN A 60 -38.04 6.20 2.42
N LEU A 61 -37.03 5.70 3.14
CA LEU A 61 -37.17 5.26 4.52
C LEU A 61 -37.19 6.50 5.41
N GLY A 62 -38.29 7.26 5.29
CA GLY A 62 -38.72 8.17 6.34
C GLY A 62 -39.54 7.39 7.35
N GLY A 63 -39.06 7.28 8.58
CA GLY A 63 -39.89 6.94 9.74
C GLY A 63 -39.47 5.68 10.50
N ALA A 64 -39.11 5.91 11.76
CA ALA A 64 -38.94 4.98 12.86
C ALA A 64 -37.74 4.01 12.77
N ALA A 65 -36.71 4.32 13.57
CA ALA A 65 -35.87 3.29 14.17
C ALA A 65 -36.78 2.31 14.92
N SER A 66 -37.10 1.19 14.29
CA SER A 66 -37.78 0.07 14.91
C SER A 66 -36.81 -0.60 15.89
N GLU A 67 -37.31 -0.95 17.08
CA GLU A 67 -36.62 -1.78 18.06
C GLU A 67 -35.92 -2.97 17.38
N PRO A 68 -34.76 -3.44 17.87
CA PRO A 68 -34.10 -4.63 17.32
C PRO A 68 -35.05 -5.82 17.47
N GLY A 69 -35.76 -6.12 16.39
CA GLY A 69 -36.72 -7.21 16.31
C GLY A 69 -36.02 -8.53 16.65
N ARG A 70 -36.77 -9.46 17.24
CA ARG A 70 -36.30 -10.82 17.51
C ARG A 70 -35.68 -11.42 16.24
N ALA A 71 -34.51 -12.05 16.38
CA ALA A 71 -33.86 -12.76 15.28
C ALA A 71 -34.87 -13.71 14.59
N PRO A 72 -34.99 -13.66 13.26
CA PRO A 72 -35.92 -14.55 12.55
C PRO A 72 -35.46 -16.00 12.69
N GLU A 73 -36.41 -16.91 12.92
CA GLU A 73 -36.12 -18.35 12.91
C GLU A 73 -35.78 -18.80 11.47
N PRO A 74 -34.72 -19.60 11.27
CA PRO A 74 -34.34 -20.08 9.95
C PRO A 74 -35.48 -20.83 9.23
N ASN A 75 -35.72 -20.49 7.97
CA ASN A 75 -36.79 -21.08 7.16
C ASN A 75 -36.46 -21.03 5.65
N ASP A 76 -37.26 -21.70 4.83
CA ASP A 76 -37.03 -21.81 3.38
C ASP A 76 -37.01 -20.46 2.66
N ALA A 77 -37.86 -19.50 3.07
CA ALA A 77 -37.90 -18.18 2.45
C ALA A 77 -36.61 -17.38 2.74
N GLY A 78 -36.11 -17.45 3.98
CA GLY A 78 -34.83 -16.86 4.35
C GLY A 78 -33.65 -17.56 3.68
N ALA A 79 -33.70 -18.88 3.48
CA ALA A 79 -32.69 -19.61 2.73
C ALA A 79 -32.61 -19.13 1.27
N VAL A 80 -33.74 -18.89 0.61
CA VAL A 80 -33.79 -18.32 -0.75
C VAL A 80 -33.18 -16.92 -0.78
N ALA A 81 -33.52 -16.06 0.18
CA ALA A 81 -32.99 -14.69 0.25
C ALA A 81 -31.46 -14.67 0.46
N ILE A 82 -30.96 -15.51 1.38
CA ILE A 82 -29.52 -15.65 1.62
C ILE A 82 -28.81 -16.18 0.38
N ARG A 83 -29.37 -17.20 -0.29
CA ARG A 83 -28.80 -17.74 -1.53
C ARG A 83 -28.59 -16.63 -2.55
N GLN A 84 -29.63 -15.83 -2.81
CA GLN A 84 -29.57 -14.72 -3.77
C GLN A 84 -28.52 -13.67 -3.40
N ALA A 85 -28.39 -13.35 -2.11
CA ALA A 85 -27.38 -12.41 -1.63
C ALA A 85 -25.95 -12.97 -1.78
N VAL A 86 -25.74 -14.26 -1.48
CA VAL A 86 -24.44 -14.91 -1.65
C VAL A 86 -24.07 -15.05 -3.13
N GLU A 87 -25.03 -15.40 -3.99
CA GLU A 87 -24.82 -15.47 -5.45
C GLU A 87 -24.43 -14.10 -6.03
N ARG A 88 -25.10 -13.03 -5.60
CA ARG A 88 -24.76 -11.66 -5.98
C ARG A 88 -23.37 -11.27 -5.51
N TRP A 89 -23.06 -11.55 -4.24
CA TRP A 89 -21.73 -11.31 -3.68
C TRP A 89 -20.63 -12.05 -4.45
N LEU A 90 -20.85 -13.32 -4.82
CA LEU A 90 -19.89 -14.09 -5.62
C LEU A 90 -19.65 -13.47 -7.01
N LEU A 91 -20.71 -12.99 -7.68
CA LEU A 91 -20.60 -12.35 -8.99
C LEU A 91 -19.90 -10.99 -8.94
N ASP A 92 -20.15 -10.22 -7.88
CA ASP A 92 -19.54 -8.90 -7.66
C ASP A 92 -18.05 -8.98 -7.27
N PHE A 93 -17.61 -10.11 -6.71
CA PHE A 93 -16.20 -10.35 -6.34
C PHE A 93 -15.43 -11.20 -7.34
N PHE A 94 -16.09 -12.12 -8.05
CA PHE A 94 -15.48 -13.07 -8.97
C PHE A 94 -16.13 -12.95 -10.36
N PRO A 95 -15.70 -11.94 -11.15
CA PRO A 95 -16.19 -11.78 -12.51
C PRO A 95 -15.84 -12.99 -13.38
N PRO A 96 -16.76 -13.48 -14.23
CA PRO A 96 -16.48 -14.57 -15.16
C PRO A 96 -15.29 -14.31 -16.09
N ASP A 97 -15.07 -13.04 -16.47
CA ASP A 97 -14.06 -12.62 -17.43
C ASP A 97 -13.12 -11.56 -16.82
N SER A 98 -12.03 -12.02 -16.20
CA SER A 98 -10.95 -11.13 -15.76
C SER A 98 -9.85 -11.07 -16.83
N PRO A 99 -9.58 -9.88 -17.42
CA PRO A 99 -8.51 -9.72 -18.39
C PRO A 99 -7.15 -9.96 -17.70
N GLY A 100 -6.47 -11.05 -18.07
CA GLY A 100 -5.17 -11.41 -17.50
C GLY A 100 -4.88 -12.92 -17.37
N GLY A 101 -5.87 -13.78 -17.63
CA GLY A 101 -5.69 -15.24 -17.63
C GLY A 101 -5.62 -15.86 -16.22
N GLN A 102 -5.64 -15.05 -15.16
CA GLN A 102 -5.97 -15.47 -13.80
C GLN A 102 -7.45 -15.24 -13.59
N ALA A 103 -8.19 -16.26 -13.14
CA ALA A 103 -9.64 -16.20 -13.00
C ALA A 103 -10.11 -17.13 -11.87
N VAL A 104 -11.27 -16.81 -11.29
CA VAL A 104 -11.95 -17.71 -10.36
C VAL A 104 -13.02 -18.45 -11.12
N ILE A 105 -12.88 -19.77 -11.20
CA ILE A 105 -13.82 -20.65 -11.89
C ILE A 105 -14.77 -21.20 -10.83
N LEU A 106 -16.05 -20.83 -10.96
CA LEU A 106 -17.13 -21.31 -10.09
C LEU A 106 -17.90 -22.41 -10.83
N GLN A 107 -18.03 -23.59 -10.23
CA GLN A 107 -18.78 -24.72 -10.78
C GLN A 107 -19.87 -25.18 -9.83
N GLY A 108 -21.13 -25.10 -10.27
CA GLY A 108 -22.30 -25.48 -9.47
C GLY A 108 -23.12 -24.27 -9.02
N GLN A 109 -23.98 -24.48 -8.02
CA GLN A 109 -24.90 -23.47 -7.50
C GLN A 109 -24.67 -23.27 -6.00
N VAL A 110 -25.02 -22.09 -5.49
CA VAL A 110 -25.07 -21.84 -4.04
C VAL A 110 -26.26 -22.62 -3.47
N ILE A 111 -26.01 -23.43 -2.46
CA ILE A 111 -27.06 -24.17 -1.75
C ILE A 111 -27.19 -23.57 -0.35
N VAL A 112 -28.42 -23.24 0.05
CA VAL A 112 -28.72 -22.74 1.40
C VAL A 112 -29.88 -23.53 1.96
N GLU A 113 -29.70 -24.09 3.15
CA GLU A 113 -30.69 -24.92 3.83
C GLU A 113 -30.86 -24.48 5.29
N PRO A 114 -32.09 -24.36 5.80
CA PRO A 114 -32.31 -24.17 7.23
C PRO A 114 -31.88 -25.43 7.99
N PHE A 115 -31.11 -25.25 9.08
CA PHE A 115 -30.61 -26.33 9.92
C PHE A 115 -30.68 -25.93 11.39
N GLY A 116 -31.81 -26.23 12.04
CA GLY A 116 -32.05 -25.82 13.42
C GLY A 116 -32.05 -24.30 13.57
N GLU A 117 -31.16 -23.76 14.39
CA GLU A 117 -31.04 -22.31 14.66
C GLU A 117 -30.12 -21.55 13.67
N ARG A 118 -29.67 -22.21 12.60
CA ARG A 118 -28.77 -21.62 11.59
C ARG A 118 -29.18 -21.97 10.16
N TYR A 119 -28.58 -21.28 9.20
CA TYR A 119 -28.53 -21.70 7.80
C TYR A 119 -27.19 -22.40 7.52
N ALA A 120 -27.25 -23.56 6.88
CA ALA A 120 -26.09 -24.20 6.27
C ALA A 120 -25.98 -23.70 4.82
N VAL A 121 -24.84 -23.13 4.48
CA VAL A 121 -24.57 -22.59 3.15
C VAL A 121 -23.39 -23.34 2.55
N THR A 122 -23.57 -23.80 1.33
CA THR A 122 -22.56 -24.50 0.55
C THR A 122 -22.29 -23.67 -0.71
N LEU A 123 -21.06 -23.20 -0.85
CA LEU A 123 -20.64 -22.46 -2.04
C LEU A 123 -20.42 -23.42 -3.22
N PRO A 124 -20.48 -22.94 -4.46
CA PRO A 124 -20.04 -23.70 -5.63
C PRO A 124 -18.62 -24.22 -5.46
N ASP A 125 -18.25 -25.24 -6.24
CA ASP A 125 -16.87 -25.66 -6.32
C ASP A 125 -16.02 -24.54 -6.91
N ILE A 126 -14.94 -24.17 -6.21
CA ILE A 126 -14.08 -23.04 -6.58
C ILE A 126 -12.75 -23.57 -7.06
N THR A 127 -12.34 -23.14 -8.26
CA THR A 127 -10.98 -23.37 -8.78
C THR A 127 -10.34 -22.03 -9.12
N LEU A 128 -9.13 -21.80 -8.61
CA LEU A 128 -8.33 -20.64 -8.99
C LEU A 128 -7.48 -20.99 -10.20
N ASN A 129 -7.60 -20.23 -11.28
CA ASN A 129 -6.65 -20.25 -12.38
C ASN A 129 -5.50 -19.29 -12.03
N LEU A 130 -4.30 -19.84 -11.89
CA LEU A 130 -3.10 -19.10 -11.47
C LEU A 130 -2.34 -18.50 -12.66
N GLY A 131 -2.80 -18.77 -13.89
CA GLY A 131 -2.14 -18.40 -15.14
C GLY A 131 -1.15 -19.47 -15.62
N SER A 132 -0.69 -19.34 -16.88
CA SER A 132 0.26 -20.27 -17.51
C SER A 132 -0.16 -21.75 -17.47
N GLY A 133 -1.46 -22.03 -17.44
CA GLY A 133 -2.01 -23.39 -17.38
C GLY A 133 -2.07 -24.01 -15.98
N MET A 134 -1.63 -23.29 -14.94
CA MET A 134 -1.70 -23.77 -13.56
C MET A 134 -3.05 -23.48 -12.92
N VAL A 135 -3.57 -24.45 -12.16
CA VAL A 135 -4.83 -24.32 -11.42
C VAL A 135 -4.67 -24.78 -9.98
N MET A 136 -5.46 -24.21 -9.08
CA MET A 136 -5.57 -24.63 -7.69
C MET A 136 -7.04 -24.87 -7.36
N PRO A 137 -7.52 -26.12 -7.39
CA PRO A 137 -8.86 -26.44 -6.94
C PRO A 137 -8.94 -26.22 -5.42
N ILE A 138 -9.76 -25.27 -5.01
CA ILE A 138 -10.07 -25.03 -3.60
C ILE A 138 -11.06 -26.07 -3.14
N GLY A 139 -12.09 -26.39 -3.94
CA GLY A 139 -13.16 -27.28 -3.52
C GLY A 139 -14.41 -26.51 -3.05
N THR A 140 -15.34 -27.26 -2.46
CA THR A 140 -16.57 -26.72 -1.87
C THR A 140 -16.33 -26.11 -0.49
N ILE A 141 -16.63 -24.82 -0.34
CA ILE A 141 -16.60 -24.14 0.96
C ILE A 141 -17.96 -24.27 1.65
N THR A 142 -17.94 -24.61 2.94
CA THR A 142 -19.15 -24.62 3.77
C THR A 142 -19.07 -23.51 4.81
N LEU A 143 -20.18 -22.80 4.98
CA LEU A 143 -20.33 -21.75 5.96
C LEU A 143 -21.66 -21.88 6.70
N SER A 144 -21.70 -21.39 7.93
CA SER A 144 -22.89 -21.36 8.76
C SER A 144 -23.26 -19.93 9.11
N LEU A 145 -24.53 -19.60 8.91
CA LEU A 145 -25.09 -18.28 9.23
C LEU A 145 -26.12 -18.43 10.34
N THR A 146 -25.86 -17.83 11.50
CA THR A 146 -26.79 -17.82 12.63
C THR A 146 -27.43 -16.43 12.73
N PRO A 147 -28.74 -16.26 12.49
CA PRO A 147 -29.40 -14.97 12.65
C PRO A 147 -29.15 -14.37 14.03
N GLN A 148 -28.84 -13.08 14.10
CA GLN A 148 -28.70 -12.33 15.36
C GLN A 148 -29.77 -11.24 15.46
N THR A 149 -30.08 -10.60 14.34
CA THR A 149 -31.17 -9.65 14.14
C THR A 149 -31.83 -9.93 12.79
N PRO A 150 -32.87 -9.19 12.36
CA PRO A 150 -33.42 -9.32 11.01
C PRO A 150 -32.42 -9.06 9.87
N VAL A 151 -31.34 -8.32 10.14
CA VAL A 151 -30.36 -7.90 9.12
C VAL A 151 -28.92 -8.33 9.40
N THR A 152 -28.66 -8.98 10.55
CA THR A 152 -27.30 -9.42 10.91
C THR A 152 -27.22 -10.91 11.21
N TYR A 153 -26.14 -11.52 10.76
CA TYR A 153 -25.87 -12.95 10.86
C TYR A 153 -24.47 -13.18 11.41
N ARG A 154 -24.34 -14.05 12.42
CA ARG A 154 -23.04 -14.56 12.82
C ARG A 154 -22.57 -15.58 11.78
N VAL A 155 -21.40 -15.36 11.23
CA VAL A 155 -20.76 -16.23 10.22
C VAL A 155 -19.72 -17.11 10.89
N ALA A 156 -19.67 -18.36 10.51
CA ALA A 156 -18.50 -19.21 10.70
C ALA A 156 -18.22 -19.99 9.41
N MET A 157 -16.95 -20.11 9.05
CA MET A 157 -16.52 -20.71 7.78
C MET A 157 -15.37 -21.69 8.02
N ARG A 158 -15.29 -22.73 7.18
CA ARG A 158 -14.13 -23.62 7.11
C ARG A 158 -13.74 -23.89 5.66
N LEU A 159 -12.46 -23.74 5.37
CA LEU A 159 -11.84 -24.06 4.10
C LEU A 159 -11.53 -25.57 3.98
N PRO A 160 -11.79 -26.20 2.83
CA PRO A 160 -11.51 -27.63 2.59
C PRO A 160 -10.03 -27.85 2.23
N LEU A 161 -9.17 -27.93 3.24
CA LEU A 161 -7.72 -28.16 3.06
C LEU A 161 -7.40 -29.64 2.84
N PRO A 162 -6.28 -29.96 2.18
CA PRO A 162 -5.32 -29.06 1.50
C PRO A 162 -5.78 -28.62 0.10
N PHE A 163 -5.09 -27.65 -0.50
CA PHE A 163 -5.28 -27.29 -1.92
C PHE A 163 -4.08 -27.73 -2.76
N PRO A 164 -4.23 -28.66 -3.72
CA PRO A 164 -3.15 -29.00 -4.63
C PRO A 164 -2.98 -27.89 -5.68
N ILE A 165 -1.76 -27.69 -6.15
CA ILE A 165 -1.43 -26.82 -7.29
C ILE A 165 -1.10 -27.73 -8.46
N LEU A 166 -1.90 -27.67 -9.51
CA LEU A 166 -1.83 -28.55 -10.67
C LEU A 166 -1.30 -27.79 -11.88
N ASP A 167 -0.49 -28.45 -12.71
CA ASP A 167 -0.08 -27.94 -14.02
C ASP A 167 -1.15 -28.19 -15.10
N ASP A 168 -0.84 -27.82 -16.35
CA ASP A 168 -1.72 -27.98 -17.52
C ASP A 168 -2.01 -29.45 -17.88
N THR A 169 -1.22 -30.38 -17.36
CA THR A 169 -1.43 -31.83 -17.51
C THR A 169 -2.24 -32.44 -16.36
N GLY A 170 -2.57 -31.65 -15.34
CA GLY A 170 -3.20 -32.10 -14.11
C GLY A 170 -2.23 -32.75 -13.12
N THR A 171 -0.92 -32.60 -13.32
CA THR A 171 0.09 -33.10 -12.39
C THR A 171 0.24 -32.14 -11.22
N GLU A 172 0.25 -32.66 -9.99
CA GLU A 172 0.51 -31.85 -8.80
C GLU A 172 1.97 -31.38 -8.76
N ILE A 173 2.17 -30.07 -8.82
CA ILE A 173 3.47 -29.40 -8.82
C ILE A 173 3.74 -28.65 -7.51
N GLY A 174 2.74 -28.57 -6.64
CA GLY A 174 2.85 -27.97 -5.33
C GLY A 174 1.57 -28.12 -4.54
N ARG A 175 1.56 -27.61 -3.31
CA ARG A 175 0.44 -27.75 -2.39
C ARG A 175 0.40 -26.60 -1.40
N PHE A 176 -0.80 -26.11 -1.12
CA PHE A 176 -1.09 -25.20 -0.03
C PHE A 176 -1.75 -25.97 1.12
N ASP A 177 -1.30 -25.73 2.34
CA ASP A 177 -1.85 -26.35 3.55
C ASP A 177 -1.79 -25.40 4.75
N MET A 178 -2.56 -25.71 5.79
CA MET A 178 -2.48 -25.06 7.11
C MET A 178 -2.95 -26.00 8.22
N ALA A 179 -2.34 -25.92 9.40
CA ALA A 179 -2.70 -26.80 10.51
C ALA A 179 -3.97 -26.34 11.25
N GLY A 180 -4.16 -25.02 11.35
CA GLY A 180 -5.26 -24.40 12.11
C GLY A 180 -6.02 -23.37 11.30
N GLN A 181 -7.34 -23.36 11.48
CA GLN A 181 -8.20 -22.29 10.95
C GLN A 181 -9.38 -22.04 11.89
N ARG A 182 -9.72 -20.78 12.06
CA ARG A 182 -10.89 -20.32 12.78
C ARG A 182 -11.35 -19.03 12.16
N VAL A 183 -12.52 -19.02 11.54
CA VAL A 183 -13.11 -17.80 10.98
C VAL A 183 -14.45 -17.56 11.62
N ARG A 184 -14.62 -16.38 12.22
CA ARG A 184 -15.87 -15.89 12.79
C ARG A 184 -16.11 -14.47 12.31
N GLY A 185 -17.36 -14.12 12.07
CA GLY A 185 -17.70 -12.75 11.70
C GLY A 185 -19.15 -12.41 11.96
N VAL A 186 -19.50 -11.16 11.67
CA VAL A 186 -20.86 -10.64 11.66
C VAL A 186 -21.12 -10.07 10.28
N TRP A 187 -22.01 -10.70 9.53
CA TRP A 187 -22.45 -10.24 8.22
C TRP A 187 -23.70 -9.38 8.36
N ASP A 188 -23.69 -8.20 7.78
CA ASP A 188 -24.83 -7.30 7.73
C ASP A 188 -25.38 -7.22 6.31
N THR A 189 -26.62 -7.67 6.13
CA THR A 189 -27.26 -7.77 4.81
C THR A 189 -27.63 -6.43 4.22
N ARG A 190 -27.60 -5.33 4.99
CA ARG A 190 -27.85 -3.98 4.46
C ARG A 190 -26.70 -3.52 3.56
N PHE A 191 -25.49 -4.01 3.84
CA PHE A 191 -24.25 -3.66 3.13
C PHE A 191 -23.68 -4.82 2.31
N GLU A 192 -24.17 -6.03 2.56
CA GLU A 192 -23.61 -7.28 2.03
C GLU A 192 -22.12 -7.44 2.40
N THR A 193 -21.73 -6.97 3.60
CA THR A 193 -20.34 -6.96 4.10
C THR A 193 -20.22 -7.51 5.53
N LEU A 194 -19.00 -7.85 5.96
CA LEU A 194 -18.73 -8.14 7.37
C LEU A 194 -18.49 -6.84 8.16
N THR A 195 -19.26 -6.63 9.22
CA THR A 195 -19.04 -5.55 10.20
C THR A 195 -18.21 -6.02 11.39
N GLY A 196 -18.00 -7.32 11.52
CA GLY A 196 -17.05 -7.89 12.48
C GLY A 196 -16.33 -9.09 11.87
N LEU A 197 -15.04 -9.23 12.16
CA LEU A 197 -14.20 -10.34 11.72
C LEU A 197 -13.21 -10.72 12.82
N ASP A 198 -13.09 -12.01 13.06
CA ASP A 198 -12.09 -12.64 13.92
C ASP A 198 -11.65 -13.94 13.23
N ALA A 199 -10.56 -13.85 12.48
CA ALA A 199 -10.00 -14.93 11.70
C ALA A 199 -8.56 -15.23 12.12
N VAL A 200 -8.29 -16.49 12.46
CA VAL A 200 -6.95 -16.99 12.80
C VAL A 200 -6.63 -18.20 11.94
N PHE A 201 -5.45 -18.18 11.32
CA PHE A 201 -4.89 -19.29 10.56
C PHE A 201 -3.50 -19.60 11.09
N SER A 202 -3.17 -20.88 11.26
CA SER A 202 -1.94 -21.32 11.91
C SER A 202 -1.17 -22.31 11.05
N ASP A 203 0.15 -22.19 11.07
CA ASP A 203 1.12 -23.03 10.35
C ASP A 203 0.79 -23.17 8.86
N ILE A 204 0.67 -22.02 8.17
CA ILE A 204 0.41 -21.98 6.73
C ILE A 204 1.68 -22.34 5.97
N VAL A 205 1.56 -23.23 4.99
CA VAL A 205 2.69 -23.72 4.20
C VAL A 205 2.32 -23.79 2.73
N VAL A 206 3.24 -23.35 1.86
CA VAL A 206 3.21 -23.65 0.42
C VAL A 206 4.43 -24.48 0.08
N GLN A 207 4.18 -25.69 -0.43
CA GLN A 207 5.19 -26.64 -0.83
C GLN A 207 5.30 -26.67 -2.36
N SER A 208 6.52 -26.81 -2.86
CA SER A 208 6.81 -27.16 -4.25
C SER A 208 7.20 -28.63 -4.33
N SER A 209 6.63 -29.31 -5.32
CA SER A 209 6.91 -30.71 -5.66
C SER A 209 7.72 -30.82 -6.96
N LEU A 210 8.24 -29.70 -7.47
CA LEU A 210 8.95 -29.61 -8.75
C LEU A 210 10.43 -30.01 -8.69
N VAL A 211 11.01 -30.11 -7.49
CA VAL A 211 12.40 -30.48 -7.28
C VAL A 211 12.51 -32.00 -7.19
N ASP A 212 13.47 -32.60 -7.91
CA ASP A 212 13.78 -34.04 -7.78
C ASP A 212 14.24 -34.32 -6.34
N GLY A 213 13.34 -34.78 -5.47
CA GLY A 213 13.60 -34.98 -4.04
C GLY A 213 12.38 -34.79 -3.14
N ASP A 214 12.63 -34.49 -1.86
CA ASP A 214 11.57 -34.15 -0.90
C ASP A 214 10.95 -32.77 -1.21
N PRO A 215 9.63 -32.58 -0.99
CA PRO A 215 8.99 -31.28 -1.21
C PRO A 215 9.64 -30.15 -0.40
N VAL A 216 9.87 -29.01 -1.04
CA VAL A 216 10.46 -27.83 -0.40
C VAL A 216 9.35 -26.85 -0.05
N ALA A 217 9.29 -26.42 1.22
CA ALA A 217 8.40 -25.36 1.66
C ALA A 217 8.95 -24.00 1.19
N LEU A 218 8.43 -23.50 0.07
CA LEU A 218 8.81 -22.21 -0.51
C LEU A 218 8.28 -21.03 0.30
N PHE A 219 7.18 -21.24 1.01
CA PHE A 219 6.57 -20.24 1.88
C PHE A 219 6.09 -20.91 3.17
N THR A 220 6.37 -20.30 4.31
CA THR A 220 5.73 -20.65 5.57
C THR A 220 5.31 -19.40 6.34
N MET A 221 4.19 -19.48 7.05
CA MET A 221 3.76 -18.48 8.01
C MET A 221 3.26 -19.18 9.27
N GLY A 222 3.80 -18.78 10.42
CA GLY A 222 3.43 -19.40 11.70
C GLY A 222 1.99 -19.09 12.09
N GLU A 223 1.57 -17.83 11.94
CA GLU A 223 0.21 -17.40 12.27
C GLU A 223 -0.20 -16.20 11.43
N LEU A 224 -1.49 -16.14 11.09
CA LEU A 224 -2.19 -14.97 10.57
C LEU A 224 -3.43 -14.74 11.43
N ASP A 225 -3.48 -13.62 12.15
CA ASP A 225 -4.63 -13.15 12.93
C ASP A 225 -5.19 -11.88 12.29
N ILE A 226 -6.50 -11.84 12.08
CA ILE A 226 -7.23 -10.74 11.48
C ILE A 226 -8.43 -10.43 12.36
N GLN A 227 -8.47 -9.19 12.87
CA GLN A 227 -9.52 -8.68 13.73
C GLN A 227 -10.10 -7.41 13.14
N SER A 228 -11.42 -7.30 13.08
CA SER A 228 -12.10 -6.07 12.66
C SER A 228 -13.39 -5.92 13.46
N THR A 229 -13.67 -4.70 13.91
CA THR A 229 -14.92 -4.35 14.59
C THR A 229 -15.36 -2.99 14.10
N LEU A 230 -16.40 -3.00 13.28
CA LEU A 230 -16.96 -1.82 12.64
C LEU A 230 -18.35 -1.57 13.21
N ASP A 231 -18.51 -0.39 13.81
CA ASP A 231 -19.80 0.13 14.22
C ASP A 231 -20.51 0.73 13.01
N VAL A 232 -21.84 0.56 13.00
CA VAL A 232 -22.73 1.13 11.97
C VAL A 232 -23.54 2.24 12.62
N ASP A 233 -23.48 3.46 12.08
CA ASP A 233 -24.33 4.55 12.55
C ASP A 233 -25.73 4.56 11.90
N ASP A 234 -26.57 5.52 12.31
CA ASP A 234 -27.93 5.68 11.79
C ASP A 234 -27.99 6.03 10.29
N TYR A 235 -26.89 6.57 9.74
CA TYR A 235 -26.74 6.91 8.32
C TYR A 235 -26.11 5.79 7.50
N LEU A 236 -25.93 4.61 8.11
CA LEU A 236 -25.32 3.44 7.49
C LEU A 236 -23.84 3.68 7.15
N HIS A 237 -23.14 4.49 7.93
CA HIS A 237 -21.70 4.67 7.82
C HIS A 237 -20.95 3.73 8.75
N LEU A 238 -19.81 3.23 8.28
CA LEU A 238 -18.94 2.34 9.06
C LEU A 238 -17.83 3.12 9.76
N THR A 239 -17.61 2.82 11.04
CA THR A 239 -16.52 3.38 11.83
C THR A 239 -15.88 2.30 12.68
N GLY A 240 -14.56 2.21 12.68
CA GLY A 240 -13.87 1.33 13.60
C GLY A 240 -12.49 0.89 13.14
N PRO A 241 -11.76 0.18 14.01
CA PRO A 241 -10.44 -0.34 13.71
C PRO A 241 -10.50 -1.73 13.04
N SER A 242 -9.48 -2.00 12.24
CA SER A 242 -9.07 -3.36 11.86
C SER A 242 -7.59 -3.56 12.21
N LYS A 243 -7.22 -4.79 12.52
CA LYS A 243 -5.87 -5.23 12.85
C LYS A 243 -5.57 -6.55 12.14
N LEU A 244 -4.42 -6.61 11.49
CA LEU A 244 -3.83 -7.82 10.93
C LEU A 244 -2.49 -8.05 11.61
N THR A 245 -2.24 -9.27 12.07
CA THR A 245 -0.96 -9.71 12.61
C THR A 245 -0.53 -10.96 11.85
N ALA A 246 0.68 -10.95 11.30
CA ALA A 246 1.28 -12.11 10.63
C ALA A 246 2.65 -12.40 11.25
N ALA A 247 2.84 -13.62 11.72
CA ALA A 247 4.04 -14.01 12.46
C ALA A 247 4.84 -15.09 11.73
N ARG A 248 6.17 -15.00 11.85
CA ARG A 248 7.14 -15.98 11.33
C ARG A 248 6.94 -16.26 9.84
N ILE A 249 6.95 -15.20 9.04
CA ILE A 249 6.86 -15.31 7.57
C ILE A 249 8.24 -15.68 7.05
N GLU A 250 8.34 -16.78 6.31
CA GLU A 250 9.59 -17.22 5.70
C GLU A 250 9.36 -17.55 4.22
N ILE A 251 10.26 -17.08 3.36
CA ILE A 251 10.28 -17.36 1.93
C ILE A 251 11.62 -18.01 1.59
N LYS A 252 11.57 -19.12 0.86
CA LYS A 252 12.73 -19.87 0.38
C LYS A 252 12.73 -20.00 -1.14
N ASP A 253 13.90 -20.23 -1.70
CA ASP A 253 14.03 -20.72 -3.08
C ASP A 253 13.84 -22.24 -3.16
N GLU A 254 13.91 -22.78 -4.38
CA GLU A 254 13.77 -24.22 -4.65
C GLU A 254 14.92 -25.06 -4.07
N ASP A 255 16.07 -24.44 -3.79
CA ASP A 255 17.22 -25.09 -3.14
C ASP A 255 17.12 -25.05 -1.60
N GLY A 256 16.08 -24.41 -1.07
CA GLY A 256 15.84 -24.25 0.37
C GLY A 256 16.60 -23.09 1.02
N ASN A 257 17.27 -22.24 0.24
CA ASN A 257 17.92 -21.05 0.78
C ASN A 257 16.86 -20.02 1.20
N ARG A 258 17.05 -19.44 2.38
CA ARG A 258 16.13 -18.44 2.94
C ARG A 258 16.33 -17.09 2.25
N LEU A 259 15.35 -16.68 1.46
CA LEU A 259 15.32 -15.41 0.76
C LEU A 259 14.81 -14.28 1.66
N THR A 260 13.72 -14.52 2.37
CA THR A 260 13.11 -13.50 3.24
C THR A 260 12.65 -14.13 4.55
N TYR A 261 12.83 -13.41 5.65
CA TYR A 261 12.23 -13.71 6.94
C TYR A 261 11.65 -12.44 7.56
N ILE A 262 10.46 -12.55 8.15
CA ILE A 262 9.85 -11.50 8.97
C ILE A 262 9.37 -12.17 10.25
N GLU A 263 9.82 -11.67 11.39
CA GLU A 263 9.40 -12.19 12.70
C GLU A 263 7.93 -11.89 12.97
N ASN A 264 7.54 -10.63 12.79
CA ASN A 264 6.19 -10.17 13.05
C ASN A 264 5.84 -8.96 12.18
N LEU A 265 4.68 -9.01 11.53
CA LEU A 265 4.10 -7.93 10.75
C LEU A 265 2.74 -7.57 11.38
N VAL A 266 2.59 -6.33 11.82
CA VAL A 266 1.34 -5.79 12.35
C VAL A 266 0.86 -4.68 11.44
N SER A 267 -0.39 -4.73 11.01
CA SER A 267 -1.06 -3.68 10.27
C SER A 267 -2.32 -3.30 11.02
N GLU A 268 -2.45 -2.04 11.41
CA GLU A 268 -3.64 -1.47 12.03
C GLU A 268 -4.22 -0.43 11.08
N THR A 269 -5.53 -0.42 10.92
CA THR A 269 -6.24 0.57 10.09
C THR A 269 -7.44 1.11 10.85
N GLU A 270 -7.76 2.38 10.65
CA GLU A 270 -8.96 3.01 11.19
C GLU A 270 -9.70 3.70 10.05
N VAL A 271 -11.02 3.54 10.01
CA VAL A 271 -11.91 4.30 9.13
C VAL A 271 -12.99 4.97 9.97
N ARG A 272 -13.40 6.17 9.57
CA ARG A 272 -14.53 6.89 10.19
C ARG A 272 -15.54 7.35 9.17
N SER A 273 -16.81 7.20 9.54
CA SER A 273 -17.96 7.59 8.74
C SER A 273 -17.87 7.12 7.28
N PHE A 274 -17.45 5.87 7.06
CA PHE A 274 -17.30 5.32 5.72
C PHE A 274 -18.66 4.99 5.10
N ASP A 275 -19.03 5.73 4.06
CA ASP A 275 -20.29 5.60 3.34
C ASP A 275 -20.25 4.42 2.35
N MET A 276 -20.55 3.24 2.87
CA MET A 276 -20.60 2.01 2.06
C MET A 276 -21.68 2.04 0.98
N VAL A 277 -22.79 2.75 1.22
CA VAL A 277 -23.89 2.81 0.24
C VAL A 277 -23.44 3.59 -1.00
N ASN A 278 -22.81 4.74 -0.79
CA ASN A 278 -22.25 5.55 -1.87
C ASN A 278 -21.01 4.90 -2.48
N MET A 279 -20.16 4.20 -1.70
CA MET A 279 -19.05 3.42 -2.26
C MET A 279 -19.54 2.31 -3.20
N ASN A 280 -20.55 1.53 -2.80
CA ASN A 280 -21.11 0.48 -3.67
C ASN A 280 -21.73 1.07 -4.94
N ARG A 281 -22.30 2.28 -4.86
CA ARG A 281 -22.77 3.01 -6.06
C ARG A 281 -21.60 3.44 -6.95
N PHE A 282 -20.56 4.03 -6.36
CA PHE A 282 -19.35 4.45 -7.05
C PHE A 282 -18.69 3.25 -7.77
N ALA A 283 -18.46 2.14 -7.07
CA ALA A 283 -17.82 0.95 -7.62
C ALA A 283 -18.57 0.41 -8.86
N ARG A 284 -19.91 0.29 -8.79
CA ARG A 284 -20.73 -0.14 -9.93
C ARG A 284 -20.64 0.81 -11.13
N ARG A 285 -20.65 2.13 -10.87
CA ARG A 285 -20.51 3.13 -11.94
C ARG A 285 -19.12 3.13 -12.55
N PHE A 286 -18.08 3.13 -11.71
CA PHE A 286 -16.69 3.05 -12.14
C PHE A 286 -16.45 1.81 -12.99
N GLN A 287 -16.98 0.66 -12.59
CA GLN A 287 -16.90 -0.57 -13.38
C GLN A 287 -17.60 -0.43 -14.74
N SER A 288 -18.81 0.13 -14.79
CA SER A 288 -19.52 0.36 -16.06
C SER A 288 -18.73 1.27 -17.01
N LEU A 289 -18.05 2.28 -16.45
CA LEU A 289 -17.15 3.15 -17.19
C LEU A 289 -15.91 2.40 -17.68
N ALA A 290 -15.27 1.62 -16.80
CA ALA A 290 -14.09 0.83 -17.14
C ALA A 290 -14.39 -0.16 -18.27
N GLN A 291 -15.54 -0.85 -18.24
CA GLN A 291 -15.97 -1.73 -19.33
C GLN A 291 -16.18 -0.99 -20.65
N ALA A 292 -16.68 0.25 -20.62
CA ALA A 292 -16.81 1.08 -21.81
C ALA A 292 -15.45 1.53 -22.40
N PHE A 293 -14.36 1.48 -21.62
CA PHE A 293 -12.99 1.74 -22.07
C PHE A 293 -12.22 0.48 -22.52
N ILE A 294 -12.75 -0.73 -22.28
CA ILE A 294 -12.16 -1.96 -22.82
C ILE A 294 -12.45 -1.97 -24.33
N PRO A 295 -11.42 -2.04 -25.21
CA PRO A 295 -11.64 -2.16 -26.64
C PRO A 295 -12.53 -3.38 -26.91
N SER A 296 -13.48 -3.25 -27.85
CA SER A 296 -14.25 -4.41 -28.31
C SER A 296 -13.28 -5.52 -28.79
N PRO A 297 -13.73 -6.78 -28.89
CA PRO A 297 -12.93 -7.86 -29.50
C PRO A 297 -12.44 -7.53 -30.93
N GLU A 298 -13.08 -6.55 -31.58
CA GLU A 298 -12.74 -6.01 -32.90
C GLU A 298 -11.71 -4.87 -32.84
N GLY A 299 -11.27 -4.47 -31.65
CA GLY A 299 -10.21 -3.49 -31.40
C GLY A 299 -10.64 -2.03 -31.63
N GLU A 300 -11.93 -1.76 -31.83
CA GLU A 300 -12.42 -0.40 -32.02
C GLU A 300 -12.56 0.29 -30.65
N LEU A 301 -11.78 1.35 -30.46
CA LEU A 301 -11.96 2.29 -29.35
C LEU A 301 -13.29 3.04 -29.55
N PRO A 302 -13.94 3.50 -28.46
CA PRO A 302 -15.08 4.40 -28.57
C PRO A 302 -14.72 5.61 -29.43
N ASP A 303 -15.70 6.16 -30.15
CA ASP A 303 -15.48 7.42 -30.86
C ASP A 303 -15.11 8.55 -29.88
N ARG A 304 -14.59 9.64 -30.42
CA ARG A 304 -14.09 10.76 -29.60
C ARG A 304 -15.18 11.38 -28.72
N GLU A 305 -16.40 11.50 -29.23
CA GLU A 305 -17.52 12.10 -28.49
C GLU A 305 -17.92 11.22 -27.29
N THR A 306 -17.95 9.90 -27.51
CA THR A 306 -18.22 8.89 -26.47
C THR A 306 -17.09 8.86 -25.45
N THR A 307 -15.83 8.93 -25.91
CA THR A 307 -14.65 9.00 -25.03
C THR A 307 -14.70 10.22 -24.13
N ASP A 308 -15.01 11.40 -24.69
CA ASP A 308 -15.11 12.65 -23.92
C ASP A 308 -16.24 12.58 -22.88
N LEU A 309 -17.41 12.01 -23.24
CA LEU A 309 -18.52 11.79 -22.32
C LEU A 309 -18.16 10.84 -21.16
N LEU A 310 -17.45 9.75 -21.45
CA LEU A 310 -17.02 8.77 -20.45
C LEU A 310 -15.97 9.38 -19.50
N LEU A 311 -15.04 10.18 -20.01
CA LEU A 311 -14.05 10.90 -19.19
C LEU A 311 -14.74 11.93 -18.28
N ASP A 312 -15.76 12.64 -18.77
CA ASP A 312 -16.55 13.56 -17.97
C ASP A 312 -17.36 12.85 -16.88
N GLN A 313 -17.90 11.66 -17.17
CA GLN A 313 -18.56 10.82 -16.17
C GLN A 313 -17.58 10.34 -15.10
N LEU A 314 -16.43 9.79 -15.52
CA LEU A 314 -15.37 9.36 -14.60
C LEU A 314 -14.92 10.50 -13.69
N ARG A 315 -14.73 11.68 -14.26
CA ARG A 315 -14.37 12.89 -13.51
C ARG A 315 -15.38 13.22 -12.41
N ARG A 316 -16.68 13.19 -12.71
CA ARG A 316 -17.73 13.45 -11.72
C ARG A 316 -17.70 12.42 -10.58
N GLU A 317 -17.52 11.15 -10.90
CA GLU A 317 -17.44 10.09 -9.88
C GLU A 317 -16.19 10.25 -8.99
N LEU A 318 -15.05 10.67 -9.55
CA LEU A 318 -13.83 10.93 -8.77
C LEU A 318 -13.97 12.12 -7.81
N LEU A 319 -14.79 13.12 -8.14
CA LEU A 319 -15.06 14.27 -7.25
C LEU A 319 -15.87 13.88 -6.01
N ASP A 320 -16.63 12.78 -6.06
CA ASP A 320 -17.44 12.30 -4.94
C ASP A 320 -16.64 11.42 -3.97
N LEU A 321 -15.47 10.89 -4.37
CA LEU A 321 -14.63 10.00 -3.54
C LEU A 321 -14.31 10.55 -2.13
N PRO A 322 -13.95 11.83 -1.94
CA PRO A 322 -13.58 12.35 -0.62
C PRO A 322 -14.75 12.38 0.35
N SER A 323 -15.98 12.44 -0.17
CA SER A 323 -17.20 12.42 0.64
C SER A 323 -17.52 11.03 1.22
N LEU A 324 -16.83 9.98 0.76
CA LEU A 324 -17.11 8.61 1.18
C LEU A 324 -16.59 8.29 2.58
N MET A 325 -15.76 9.13 3.19
CA MET A 325 -15.24 8.92 4.54
C MET A 325 -14.80 10.25 5.15
N SER A 326 -14.89 10.39 6.47
CA SER A 326 -14.32 11.55 7.17
C SER A 326 -12.83 11.38 7.40
N ASP A 327 -12.46 10.26 8.02
CA ASP A 327 -11.08 9.95 8.39
C ASP A 327 -10.71 8.55 7.91
N ALA A 328 -9.45 8.39 7.52
CA ALA A 328 -8.87 7.09 7.21
C ALA A 328 -7.39 7.11 7.55
N GLY A 329 -6.91 6.02 8.13
CA GLY A 329 -5.50 5.86 8.40
C GLY A 329 -5.10 4.41 8.59
N GLY A 330 -3.79 4.21 8.60
CA GLY A 330 -3.21 2.94 8.97
C GLY A 330 -1.78 3.08 9.43
N ALA A 331 -1.35 2.11 10.21
CA ALA A 331 0.01 1.93 10.70
C ALA A 331 0.46 0.51 10.39
N VAL A 332 1.68 0.35 9.90
CA VAL A 332 2.33 -0.92 9.64
C VAL A 332 3.63 -0.97 10.43
N THR A 333 3.80 -2.03 11.23
CA THR A 333 5.04 -2.34 11.94
C THR A 333 5.57 -3.68 11.45
N ILE A 334 6.83 -3.71 11.01
CA ILE A 334 7.54 -4.91 10.57
C ILE A 334 8.72 -5.13 11.50
N ASN A 335 8.80 -6.30 12.13
CA ASN A 335 9.86 -6.66 13.06
C ASN A 335 10.73 -7.79 12.49
N GLY A 336 12.04 -7.69 12.72
CA GLY A 336 13.01 -8.73 12.37
C GLY A 336 13.04 -9.06 10.89
N LEU A 337 12.93 -8.05 10.01
CA LEU A 337 13.00 -8.25 8.57
C LEU A 337 14.42 -8.65 8.19
N VAL A 338 14.55 -9.76 7.49
CA VAL A 338 15.81 -10.21 6.88
C VAL A 338 15.55 -10.54 5.41
N VAL A 339 16.36 -10.00 4.51
CA VAL A 339 16.33 -10.28 3.08
C VAL A 339 17.72 -10.74 2.65
N ASN A 340 17.82 -11.87 1.98
CA ASN A 340 19.07 -12.42 1.45
C ASN A 340 18.94 -12.68 -0.05
N ASP A 341 20.01 -12.38 -0.77
CA ASP A 341 20.24 -12.79 -2.14
C ASP A 341 21.37 -13.84 -2.14
N PRO A 342 21.03 -15.14 -2.26
CA PRO A 342 22.03 -16.20 -2.25
C PRO A 342 22.97 -16.15 -3.47
N VAL A 343 22.52 -15.60 -4.60
CA VAL A 343 23.33 -15.53 -5.84
C VAL A 343 24.46 -14.52 -5.69
N THR A 344 24.16 -13.35 -5.12
CA THR A 344 25.17 -12.30 -4.91
C THR A 344 25.81 -12.36 -3.52
N SER A 345 25.36 -13.28 -2.64
CA SER A 345 25.73 -13.35 -1.23
C SER A 345 25.52 -12.00 -0.51
N ARG A 346 24.47 -11.27 -0.90
CA ARG A 346 24.09 -10.00 -0.30
C ARG A 346 22.92 -10.20 0.65
N GLY A 347 22.81 -9.35 1.66
CA GLY A 347 21.66 -9.36 2.56
C GLY A 347 21.45 -8.05 3.26
N TYR A 348 20.25 -7.88 3.80
CA TYR A 348 19.84 -6.76 4.63
C TYR A 348 19.03 -7.28 5.80
N SER A 349 19.24 -6.73 6.98
CA SER A 349 18.34 -6.91 8.12
C SER A 349 17.93 -5.57 8.70
N VAL A 350 16.73 -5.52 9.24
CA VAL A 350 16.17 -4.36 9.95
C VAL A 350 15.40 -4.90 11.16
N ASP A 351 15.68 -4.35 12.34
CA ASP A 351 15.05 -4.80 13.59
C ASP A 351 13.58 -4.39 13.63
N GLU A 352 13.29 -3.14 13.27
CA GLU A 352 11.94 -2.60 13.19
C GLU A 352 11.78 -1.62 12.03
N ILE A 353 10.66 -1.68 11.32
CA ILE A 353 10.20 -0.66 10.37
C ILE A 353 8.79 -0.24 10.80
N VAL A 354 8.55 1.06 10.92
CA VAL A 354 7.24 1.64 11.18
C VAL A 354 6.87 2.58 10.04
N TYR A 355 5.66 2.44 9.52
CA TYR A 355 5.06 3.37 8.58
C TYR A 355 3.64 3.69 9.05
N SER A 356 3.24 4.95 9.07
CA SER A 356 1.85 5.31 9.30
C SER A 356 1.41 6.45 8.40
N ILE A 357 0.12 6.46 8.08
CA ILE A 357 -0.54 7.57 7.41
C ILE A 357 -1.92 7.74 8.02
N LEU A 358 -2.31 8.97 8.30
CA LEU A 358 -3.62 9.32 8.81
C LEU A 358 -4.10 10.58 8.09
N VAL A 359 -5.24 10.45 7.42
CA VAL A 359 -5.94 11.55 6.77
C VAL A 359 -7.21 11.84 7.57
N ARG A 360 -7.41 13.10 7.95
CA ARG A 360 -8.61 13.56 8.68
C ARG A 360 -9.36 14.63 7.90
N GLY A 361 -10.67 14.65 8.03
CA GLY A 361 -11.54 15.65 7.42
C GLY A 361 -11.59 15.58 5.89
N MET A 362 -11.57 14.39 5.29
CA MET A 362 -11.66 14.21 3.84
C MET A 362 -13.02 14.65 3.27
N ASN A 363 -14.09 14.51 4.05
CA ASN A 363 -15.43 14.98 3.72
C ASN A 363 -15.71 16.42 4.20
N GLU A 364 -14.71 17.10 4.77
CA GLU A 364 -14.78 18.51 5.18
C GLU A 364 -14.23 19.45 4.09
N GLU A 365 -14.25 20.77 4.35
CA GLU A 365 -13.67 21.75 3.43
C GLU A 365 -12.15 21.56 3.27
N THR A 366 -11.47 21.27 4.38
CA THR A 366 -10.02 21.04 4.40
C THR A 366 -9.67 19.75 5.11
N SER A 367 -8.70 19.01 4.58
CA SER A 367 -8.12 17.85 5.25
C SER A 367 -6.76 18.14 5.89
N ARG A 368 -6.37 17.22 6.78
CA ARG A 368 -5.03 17.11 7.37
C ARG A 368 -4.46 15.74 7.08
N ILE A 369 -3.19 15.67 6.71
CA ILE A 369 -2.42 14.43 6.56
C ILE A 369 -1.32 14.41 7.61
N ASN A 370 -1.22 13.34 8.38
CA ASN A 370 -0.04 13.00 9.17
C ASN A 370 0.56 11.73 8.57
N ALA A 371 1.87 11.73 8.32
CA ALA A 371 2.58 10.58 7.78
C ALA A 371 3.87 10.36 8.57
N GLN A 372 4.10 9.12 8.99
CA GLN A 372 5.28 8.72 9.72
C GLN A 372 6.04 7.62 8.98
N TYR A 373 7.35 7.70 9.01
CA TYR A 373 8.23 6.61 8.65
C TYR A 373 9.35 6.49 9.68
N GLY A 374 9.74 5.27 10.02
CA GLY A 374 10.98 5.04 10.75
C GLY A 374 11.49 3.62 10.61
N HIS A 375 12.77 3.43 10.89
CA HIS A 375 13.37 2.12 11.06
C HIS A 375 14.52 2.15 12.07
N THR A 376 14.83 0.98 12.64
CA THR A 376 15.96 0.74 13.56
C THR A 376 16.73 -0.52 13.17
N GLY A 377 18.02 -0.58 13.51
CA GLY A 377 18.84 -1.79 13.37
C GLY A 377 19.17 -2.18 11.93
N LEU A 378 19.26 -1.22 11.00
CA LEU A 378 19.63 -1.53 9.61
C LEU A 378 21.06 -2.08 9.54
N VAL A 379 21.20 -3.28 8.99
CA VAL A 379 22.49 -3.93 8.72
C VAL A 379 22.51 -4.45 7.29
N SER A 380 23.64 -4.29 6.60
CA SER A 380 23.85 -4.89 5.27
C SER A 380 25.00 -5.90 5.27
N LEU A 381 24.87 -6.90 4.41
CA LEU A 381 25.87 -7.93 4.14
C LEU A 381 26.23 -7.93 2.64
N PRO A 382 27.52 -7.85 2.26
CA PRO A 382 28.63 -7.45 3.13
C PRO A 382 28.42 -6.02 3.68
N ALA A 383 29.16 -5.69 4.74
CA ALA A 383 29.14 -4.34 5.29
C ALA A 383 29.49 -3.31 4.19
N PRO A 384 28.86 -2.12 4.20
CA PRO A 384 29.15 -1.09 3.22
C PRO A 384 30.56 -0.51 3.45
N PRO A 385 31.14 0.21 2.48
CA PRO A 385 32.50 0.74 2.61
C PRO A 385 32.73 1.68 3.83
N ALA A 386 31.66 2.29 4.35
CA ALA A 386 31.70 3.14 5.54
C ALA A 386 30.54 2.75 6.49
N PRO A 387 30.68 1.67 7.27
CA PRO A 387 29.62 1.17 8.15
C PRO A 387 29.24 2.20 9.22
N ASP A 388 30.21 2.91 9.79
CA ASP A 388 29.99 3.96 10.81
C ASP A 388 29.12 5.15 10.31
N LEU A 389 28.96 5.28 8.99
CA LEU A 389 28.14 6.29 8.32
C LEU A 389 26.81 5.77 7.80
N THR A 390 26.60 4.46 7.88
CA THR A 390 25.35 3.85 7.46
C THR A 390 24.33 4.12 8.56
N PRO A 391 23.20 4.78 8.27
CA PRO A 391 22.21 5.02 9.29
C PRO A 391 21.67 3.70 9.83
N ASP A 392 21.73 3.51 11.14
CA ASP A 392 21.10 2.40 11.83
C ASP A 392 19.68 2.78 12.30
N GLU A 393 19.40 4.08 12.42
CA GLU A 393 18.10 4.62 12.79
C GLU A 393 17.70 5.79 11.91
N ILE A 394 16.46 5.79 11.43
CA ILE A 394 15.86 6.92 10.71
C ILE A 394 14.43 7.09 11.22
N SER A 395 13.99 8.33 11.43
CA SER A 395 12.56 8.62 11.61
C SER A 395 12.19 9.99 11.08
N PHE A 396 11.02 10.10 10.46
CA PHE A 396 10.41 11.33 10.00
C PHE A 396 8.91 11.34 10.29
N GLU A 397 8.40 12.47 10.74
CA GLU A 397 6.98 12.75 10.98
C GLU A 397 6.59 14.02 10.21
N LEU A 398 5.79 13.84 9.16
CA LEU A 398 5.32 14.86 8.24
C LEU A 398 3.86 15.17 8.51
N ASP A 399 3.54 16.44 8.73
CA ASP A 399 2.19 16.95 8.82
C ASP A 399 1.91 17.92 7.68
N VAL A 400 0.74 17.76 7.07
CA VAL A 400 0.20 18.68 6.07
C VAL A 400 -1.18 19.12 6.53
N GLU A 401 -1.35 20.42 6.76
CA GLU A 401 -2.61 20.99 7.26
C GLU A 401 -3.24 21.93 6.24
N GLY A 402 -4.57 21.99 6.21
CA GLY A 402 -5.31 22.96 5.40
C GLY A 402 -5.36 22.58 3.93
N ILE A 403 -5.48 21.30 3.59
CA ILE A 403 -5.56 20.83 2.21
C ILE A 403 -7.01 21.03 1.70
N PRO A 404 -7.26 21.89 0.69
CA PRO A 404 -8.61 22.20 0.24
C PRO A 404 -9.17 21.06 -0.62
N ASN A 405 -10.02 20.20 -0.05
CA ASN A 405 -10.41 18.94 -0.66
C ASN A 405 -11.07 19.12 -2.03
N SER A 406 -12.18 19.86 -2.11
CA SER A 406 -12.95 20.03 -3.36
C SER A 406 -12.09 20.62 -4.49
N GLN A 407 -11.31 21.66 -4.17
CA GLN A 407 -10.45 22.35 -5.13
C GLN A 407 -9.29 21.48 -5.60
N LEU A 408 -8.70 20.67 -4.72
CA LEU A 408 -7.63 19.74 -5.07
C LEU A 408 -8.14 18.68 -6.05
N TRP A 409 -9.30 18.09 -5.78
CA TRP A 409 -9.90 17.10 -6.68
C TRP A 409 -10.36 17.71 -8.01
N ASP A 410 -10.84 18.95 -7.99
CA ASP A 410 -11.12 19.71 -9.21
C ASP A 410 -9.88 19.92 -10.07
N ILE A 411 -8.71 20.20 -9.47
CA ILE A 411 -7.45 20.35 -10.20
C ILE A 411 -6.99 19.00 -10.75
N ILE A 412 -6.95 17.95 -9.92
CA ILE A 412 -6.50 16.62 -10.32
C ILE A 412 -7.30 16.12 -11.53
N THR A 413 -8.62 16.31 -11.50
CA THR A 413 -9.49 15.90 -12.60
C THR A 413 -9.41 16.81 -13.84
N GLN A 414 -8.80 17.99 -13.75
CA GLN A 414 -8.57 18.90 -14.88
C GLN A 414 -7.22 18.72 -15.58
N ILE A 415 -6.21 18.14 -14.91
CA ILE A 415 -4.86 17.97 -15.48
C ILE A 415 -4.89 17.33 -16.88
N PRO A 416 -5.66 16.25 -17.14
CA PRO A 416 -5.73 15.67 -18.49
C PRO A 416 -6.25 16.64 -19.56
N ASN A 417 -7.23 17.49 -19.20
CA ASN A 417 -7.78 18.50 -20.10
C ASN A 417 -6.79 19.65 -20.34
N ASP A 418 -6.08 20.08 -19.30
CA ASP A 418 -5.03 21.10 -19.44
C ASP A 418 -3.90 20.58 -20.35
N MET A 419 -3.50 19.31 -20.22
CA MET A 419 -2.51 18.68 -21.10
C MET A 419 -2.98 18.52 -22.54
N SER A 420 -4.27 18.25 -22.77
CA SER A 420 -4.82 18.13 -24.13
C SER A 420 -4.95 19.49 -24.83
N LEU A 421 -5.28 20.54 -24.09
CA LEU A 421 -5.44 21.91 -24.60
C LEU A 421 -4.11 22.63 -24.85
N TYR A 422 -3.15 22.50 -23.93
CA TYR A 422 -1.89 23.26 -23.96
C TYR A 422 -0.67 22.41 -24.37
N GLY A 423 -0.85 21.11 -24.57
CA GLY A 423 0.23 20.14 -24.74
C GLY A 423 0.78 19.66 -23.38
N ALA A 424 1.51 18.54 -23.38
CA ALA A 424 1.88 17.82 -22.16
C ALA A 424 2.68 18.67 -21.14
N LEU A 425 3.75 19.35 -21.58
CA LEU A 425 4.59 20.15 -20.68
C LEU A 425 3.91 21.47 -20.25
N PRO A 426 3.32 22.28 -21.16
CA PRO A 426 2.65 23.51 -20.75
C PRO A 426 1.38 23.26 -19.91
N GLY A 427 0.62 22.20 -20.22
CA GLY A 427 -0.56 21.81 -19.46
C GLY A 427 -0.21 21.31 -18.05
N ALA A 428 0.86 20.52 -17.89
CA ALA A 428 1.35 20.12 -16.58
C ALA A 428 1.79 21.32 -15.73
N ASN A 429 2.51 22.28 -16.33
CA ASN A 429 2.92 23.51 -15.64
C ASN A 429 1.72 24.36 -15.21
N PHE A 430 0.70 24.48 -16.07
CA PHE A 430 -0.52 25.20 -15.74
C PHE A 430 -1.30 24.53 -14.60
N GLY A 431 -1.40 23.19 -14.60
CA GLY A 431 -1.98 22.42 -13.50
C GLY A 431 -1.23 22.62 -12.18
N LEU A 432 0.11 22.65 -12.22
CA LEU A 432 0.94 22.95 -11.05
C LEU A 432 0.74 24.37 -10.52
N GLU A 433 0.66 25.38 -11.38
CA GLU A 433 0.37 26.76 -10.97
C GLU A 433 -1.01 26.88 -10.31
N LYS A 434 -2.04 26.22 -10.85
CA LYS A 434 -3.36 26.13 -10.21
C LYS A 434 -3.27 25.48 -8.84
N LEU A 435 -2.53 24.38 -8.73
CA LEU A 435 -2.31 23.67 -7.47
C LEU A 435 -1.66 24.57 -6.43
N PHE A 436 -0.53 25.20 -6.74
CA PHE A 436 0.13 26.14 -5.83
C PHE A 436 -0.80 27.28 -5.43
N HIS A 437 -1.58 27.81 -6.37
CA HIS A 437 -2.52 28.88 -6.09
C HIS A 437 -3.59 28.46 -5.07
N VAL A 438 -4.21 27.29 -5.29
CA VAL A 438 -5.25 26.72 -4.42
C VAL A 438 -4.71 26.42 -3.02
N LEU A 439 -3.54 25.78 -2.93
CA LEU A 439 -2.88 25.51 -1.65
C LEU A 439 -2.55 26.80 -0.89
N ALA A 440 -2.07 27.83 -1.59
CA ALA A 440 -1.76 29.11 -0.98
C ALA A 440 -3.02 29.88 -0.52
N VAL A 441 -4.12 29.84 -1.27
CA VAL A 441 -5.39 30.46 -0.87
C VAL A 441 -5.97 29.75 0.37
N ALA A 442 -5.84 28.43 0.44
CA ALA A 442 -6.28 27.64 1.59
C ALA A 442 -5.38 27.81 2.83
N GLY A 443 -4.22 28.46 2.68
CA GLY A 443 -3.24 28.57 3.76
C GLY A 443 -2.61 27.21 4.12
N THR A 444 -2.49 26.31 3.14
CA THR A 444 -1.91 24.98 3.37
C THR A 444 -0.49 25.14 3.93
N SER A 445 -0.18 24.35 4.96
CA SER A 445 1.14 24.30 5.56
C SER A 445 1.67 22.87 5.62
N ILE A 446 2.98 22.75 5.57
CA ILE A 446 3.71 21.50 5.72
C ILE A 446 4.66 21.66 6.90
N SER A 447 4.70 20.70 7.81
CA SER A 447 5.68 20.65 8.90
C SER A 447 6.33 19.28 9.00
N LEU A 448 7.62 19.29 9.32
CA LEU A 448 8.39 18.14 9.75
C LEU A 448 8.70 18.39 11.23
N GLU A 449 7.86 17.86 12.13
CA GLU A 449 7.98 18.10 13.57
C GLU A 449 9.13 17.32 14.19
N LYS A 450 9.35 16.09 13.69
CA LYS A 450 10.44 15.22 14.12
C LYS A 450 11.09 14.59 12.89
N GLY A 451 12.36 14.89 12.69
CA GLY A 451 13.19 14.17 11.73
C GLY A 451 14.54 13.87 12.35
N TYR A 452 14.99 12.63 12.29
CA TYR A 452 16.36 12.30 12.65
C TYR A 452 16.93 11.16 11.79
N ILE A 453 18.25 11.17 11.66
CA ILE A 453 19.07 10.16 11.02
C ILE A 453 20.24 9.93 11.95
N ASN A 454 20.34 8.72 12.50
CA ASN A 454 21.43 8.34 13.39
C ASN A 454 22.29 7.29 12.71
N SER A 455 23.60 7.44 12.88
CA SER A 455 24.62 6.43 12.66
C SER A 455 25.55 6.43 13.87
N GLU A 456 26.44 5.44 13.97
CA GLU A 456 27.42 5.34 15.07
C GLU A 456 28.19 6.67 15.31
N LYS A 457 28.61 7.32 14.22
CA LYS A 457 29.46 8.52 14.27
C LYS A 457 28.76 9.83 13.92
N LEU A 458 27.52 9.81 13.46
CA LEU A 458 26.80 11.03 13.06
C LEU A 458 25.33 10.96 13.50
N ASP A 459 24.89 11.95 14.27
CA ASP A 459 23.48 12.15 14.61
C ASP A 459 23.04 13.44 13.92
N SER A 460 21.98 13.37 13.12
CA SER A 460 21.38 14.52 12.45
C SER A 460 19.92 14.64 12.86
N ARG A 461 19.52 15.80 13.38
CA ARG A 461 18.12 16.15 13.65
C ARG A 461 17.67 17.27 12.74
N VAL A 462 16.44 17.20 12.25
CA VAL A 462 15.83 18.21 11.39
C VAL A 462 14.42 18.51 11.85
N THR A 463 14.10 19.80 11.88
CA THR A 463 12.72 20.31 11.92
C THR A 463 12.52 21.27 10.76
N ALA A 464 11.36 21.22 10.12
CA ALA A 464 11.07 22.10 8.99
C ALA A 464 9.61 22.55 9.00
N SER A 465 9.35 23.71 8.43
CA SER A 465 8.01 24.18 8.12
C SER A 465 8.00 24.93 6.80
N ALA A 466 6.89 24.83 6.09
CA ALA A 466 6.64 25.52 4.84
C ALA A 466 5.17 25.97 4.80
N LEU A 467 4.94 27.17 4.25
CA LEU A 467 3.62 27.74 4.02
C LEU A 467 3.51 28.10 2.54
N PHE A 468 2.45 27.64 1.89
CA PHE A 468 2.16 28.06 0.51
C PHE A 468 1.69 29.52 0.51
N ASP A 469 2.32 30.35 -0.32
CA ASP A 469 2.05 31.79 -0.41
C ASP A 469 2.14 32.27 -1.86
N ASN A 470 1.03 32.76 -2.40
CA ASN A 470 0.94 33.27 -3.76
C ASN A 470 1.82 34.51 -4.02
N GLY A 471 2.07 35.30 -2.98
CA GLY A 471 2.94 36.48 -3.03
C GLY A 471 4.42 36.14 -2.92
N ALA A 472 4.78 34.91 -2.53
CA ALA A 472 6.16 34.47 -2.48
C ALA A 472 6.70 34.16 -3.88
N THR A 473 7.98 34.50 -4.10
CA THR A 473 8.69 34.29 -5.38
C THR A 473 8.71 32.81 -5.79
N TYR A 474 8.85 31.90 -4.82
CA TYR A 474 8.85 30.45 -5.03
C TYR A 474 7.52 29.80 -4.62
N LYS A 475 6.44 30.58 -4.52
CA LYS A 475 5.10 30.13 -4.06
C LYS A 475 5.05 29.53 -2.65
N THR A 476 6.16 29.60 -1.93
CA THR A 476 6.35 28.99 -0.62
C THR A 476 7.30 29.85 0.21
N VAL A 477 6.98 30.01 1.49
CA VAL A 477 7.91 30.50 2.52
C VAL A 477 8.27 29.31 3.39
N ALA A 478 9.55 29.07 3.64
CA ALA A 478 10.00 27.89 4.36
C ALA A 478 11.11 28.19 5.37
N ALA A 479 11.17 27.39 6.42
CA ALA A 479 12.26 27.38 7.40
C ALA A 479 12.63 25.94 7.74
N ALA A 480 13.93 25.66 7.84
CA ALA A 480 14.42 24.38 8.34
C ALA A 480 15.57 24.61 9.30
N ASN A 481 15.56 23.89 10.42
CA ASN A 481 16.65 23.85 11.38
C ASN A 481 17.23 22.44 11.35
N ILE A 482 18.53 22.35 11.07
CA ILE A 482 19.27 21.09 11.04
C ILE A 482 20.34 21.18 12.12
N ARG A 483 20.46 20.12 12.92
CA ARG A 483 21.51 19.94 13.91
C ARG A 483 22.29 18.68 13.57
N MET A 484 23.60 18.80 13.42
CA MET A 484 24.50 17.67 13.18
C MET A 484 25.48 17.52 14.35
N ILE A 485 25.53 16.34 14.94
CA ILE A 485 26.36 16.02 16.11
C ILE A 485 27.41 14.98 15.69
N GLY A 486 28.69 15.21 16.02
CA GLY A 486 29.80 14.28 15.74
C GLY A 486 30.51 14.47 14.40
N MET A 487 30.14 15.48 13.60
CA MET A 487 30.71 15.69 12.27
C MET A 487 32.22 16.01 12.32
N ASP A 488 32.69 16.77 13.31
CA ASP A 488 34.10 17.14 13.42
C ASP A 488 34.96 15.93 13.80
N GLU A 489 34.46 15.08 14.69
CA GLU A 489 35.09 13.81 15.08
C GLU A 489 35.17 12.86 13.90
N LEU A 490 34.07 12.74 13.13
CA LEU A 490 34.03 11.96 11.91
C LEU A 490 35.07 12.44 10.89
N LEU A 491 35.14 13.75 10.64
CA LEU A 491 36.12 14.34 9.70
C LEU A 491 37.56 14.11 10.16
N ARG A 492 37.80 14.13 11.48
CA ARG A 492 39.11 13.83 12.08
C ARG A 492 39.48 12.36 11.87
N ASP A 493 38.56 11.44 12.13
CA ASP A 493 38.76 10.00 11.94
C ASP A 493 39.05 9.68 10.47
N LEU A 494 38.26 10.24 9.55
CA LEU A 494 38.45 10.08 8.12
C LEU A 494 39.73 10.76 7.61
N SER A 495 40.30 11.73 8.33
CA SER A 495 41.55 12.38 7.94
C SER A 495 42.80 11.71 8.56
N ALA A 496 42.64 10.66 9.36
CA ALA A 496 43.74 10.02 10.08
C ALA A 496 44.71 9.21 9.16
N PRO A 497 46.03 9.20 9.45
CA PRO A 497 46.98 8.39 8.67
C PRO A 497 46.64 6.89 8.74
N GLY A 498 46.42 6.26 7.58
CA GLY A 498 46.07 4.83 7.48
C GLY A 498 44.56 4.55 7.41
N ALA A 499 43.70 5.57 7.43
CA ALA A 499 42.28 5.40 7.16
C ALA A 499 42.06 4.84 5.73
N ASN A 500 41.28 3.77 5.62
CA ASN A 500 41.01 3.07 4.35
C ASN A 500 39.97 3.86 3.53
N ASN A 501 40.35 5.04 3.04
CA ASN A 501 39.48 6.02 2.40
C ASN A 501 39.30 5.79 0.89
N ASN A 502 39.51 4.56 0.41
CA ASN A 502 39.49 4.20 -1.01
C ASN A 502 38.06 4.33 -1.59
N GLY A 503 37.63 5.57 -1.87
CA GLY A 503 36.34 5.89 -2.51
C GLY A 503 35.67 7.21 -2.09
N ASN A 504 36.14 7.90 -1.05
CA ASN A 504 35.32 8.92 -0.36
C ASN A 504 35.77 10.39 -0.51
N ALA A 505 36.52 10.76 -1.55
CA ALA A 505 36.93 12.16 -1.76
C ALA A 505 35.73 13.12 -1.90
N ALA A 506 34.68 12.69 -2.61
CA ALA A 506 33.44 13.45 -2.75
C ALA A 506 32.69 13.59 -1.41
N THR A 507 32.59 12.49 -0.64
CA THR A 507 31.99 12.48 0.69
C THR A 507 32.73 13.41 1.66
N MET A 508 34.07 13.37 1.65
CA MET A 508 34.91 14.27 2.44
C MET A 508 34.73 15.73 2.04
N LEU A 509 34.61 16.03 0.74
CA LEU A 509 34.34 17.37 0.25
C LEU A 509 32.98 17.88 0.74
N ILE A 510 31.94 17.03 0.69
CA ILE A 510 30.60 17.37 1.18
C ILE A 510 30.63 17.65 2.68
N LEU A 511 31.21 16.75 3.47
CA LEU A 511 31.29 16.90 4.94
C LEU A 511 32.08 18.14 5.36
N ARG A 512 33.21 18.45 4.69
CA ARG A 512 33.98 19.68 4.96
C ARG A 512 33.21 20.93 4.59
N THR A 513 32.50 20.90 3.46
CA THR A 513 31.62 22.01 3.06
C THR A 513 30.55 22.24 4.12
N LEU A 514 29.88 21.19 4.59
CA LEU A 514 28.89 21.28 5.67
C LEU A 514 29.51 21.87 6.94
N GLN A 515 30.66 21.33 7.40
CA GLN A 515 31.41 21.84 8.55
C GLN A 515 31.66 23.35 8.47
N SER A 516 32.10 23.85 7.33
CA SER A 516 32.41 25.27 7.14
C SER A 516 31.17 26.19 7.12
N LEU A 517 30.01 25.65 6.75
CA LEU A 517 28.75 26.41 6.68
C LEU A 517 27.97 26.41 8.01
N GLY A 518 28.24 25.44 8.88
CA GLY A 518 27.55 25.26 10.16
C GLY A 518 28.03 26.24 11.24
N THR A 519 27.10 26.71 12.07
CA THR A 519 27.45 27.47 13.28
C THR A 519 27.84 26.50 14.39
N GLU A 520 28.93 26.78 15.09
CA GLU A 520 29.36 25.95 16.22
C GLU A 520 28.41 26.12 17.41
N GLY A 521 27.85 25.00 17.88
CA GLY A 521 27.03 24.94 19.08
C GLY A 521 27.80 24.36 20.28
N GLU A 522 27.14 24.33 21.44
CA GLU A 522 27.69 23.63 22.61
C GLU A 522 27.84 22.13 22.35
N LEU A 523 28.89 21.52 22.93
CA LEU A 523 29.11 20.08 22.83
C LEU A 523 27.93 19.31 23.42
N ILE A 524 27.45 18.28 22.71
CA ILE A 524 26.36 17.41 23.17
C ILE A 524 26.95 16.02 23.41
N GLY A 525 26.86 15.53 24.64
CA GLY A 525 27.47 14.24 25.01
C GLY A 525 28.99 14.20 24.77
N GLY A 526 29.66 15.35 24.80
CA GLY A 526 31.09 15.49 24.51
C GLY A 526 31.46 15.50 23.01
N ARG A 527 30.48 15.47 22.11
CA ARG A 527 30.66 15.54 20.65
C ARG A 527 30.39 16.93 20.10
N SER A 528 31.07 17.29 19.00
CA SER A 528 30.84 18.52 18.24
C SER A 528 29.39 18.65 17.82
N ASN A 529 28.87 19.87 17.83
CA ASN A 529 27.51 20.20 17.43
C ASN A 529 27.56 21.35 16.41
N ARG A 530 26.95 21.15 15.25
CA ARG A 530 26.89 22.11 14.16
C ARG A 530 25.43 22.38 13.81
N GLU A 531 25.04 23.65 13.86
CA GLU A 531 23.66 24.08 13.62
C GLU A 531 23.52 24.85 12.31
N TYR A 532 22.41 24.60 11.62
CA TYR A 532 22.07 25.18 10.33
C TYR A 532 20.62 25.68 10.36
N SER A 533 20.41 26.96 10.14
CA SER A 533 19.09 27.57 9.96
C SER A 533 18.92 27.99 8.51
N LEU A 534 18.22 27.20 7.72
CA LEU A 534 17.82 27.52 6.35
C LEU A 534 16.50 28.29 6.37
N ARG A 535 16.41 29.40 5.63
CA ARG A 535 15.16 30.14 5.41
C ARG A 535 14.97 30.52 3.96
N VAL A 536 13.76 30.36 3.46
CA VAL A 536 13.28 30.83 2.16
C VAL A 536 12.28 31.95 2.42
N GLU A 537 12.67 33.19 2.15
CA GLU A 537 11.83 34.38 2.36
C GLU A 537 10.87 34.60 1.17
N ALA A 538 9.77 35.33 1.38
CA ALA A 538 8.77 35.62 0.34
C ALA A 538 9.36 36.35 -0.88
N ASN A 539 10.39 37.17 -0.69
CA ASN A 539 11.10 37.87 -1.77
C ASN A 539 12.04 36.96 -2.60
N GLY A 540 12.07 35.65 -2.33
CA GLY A 540 12.95 34.69 -3.01
C GLY A 540 14.36 34.62 -2.44
N LYS A 541 14.67 35.37 -1.38
CA LYS A 541 15.98 35.29 -0.72
C LYS A 541 16.08 34.00 0.08
N ILE A 542 17.09 33.20 -0.23
CA ILE A 542 17.45 31.99 0.52
C ILE A 542 18.62 32.34 1.42
N THR A 543 18.48 32.06 2.72
CA THR A 543 19.54 32.28 3.70
C THR A 543 19.90 31.01 4.45
N LEU A 544 21.18 30.86 4.75
CA LEU A 544 21.71 29.85 5.65
C LEU A 544 22.43 30.57 6.79
N ASN A 545 22.02 30.32 8.04
CA ASN A 545 22.56 30.98 9.22
C ASN A 545 22.51 32.53 9.11
N GLY A 546 21.46 33.05 8.47
CA GLY A 546 21.24 34.49 8.23
C GLY A 546 22.03 35.08 7.04
N GLN A 547 22.95 34.33 6.44
CA GLN A 547 23.72 34.76 5.28
C GLN A 547 23.07 34.32 3.96
N SER A 548 23.17 35.13 2.91
CA SER A 548 22.64 34.78 1.58
C SER A 548 23.31 33.50 1.07
N PHE A 549 22.51 32.50 0.72
CA PHE A 549 22.98 31.21 0.23
C PHE A 549 23.73 31.34 -1.11
N THR A 550 23.29 32.24 -1.99
CA THR A 550 23.97 32.55 -3.26
C THR A 550 25.38 33.11 -3.03
N ASN A 551 25.58 33.88 -1.96
CA ASN A 551 26.89 34.42 -1.61
C ASN A 551 27.81 33.32 -1.05
N LEU A 552 27.24 32.37 -0.31
CA LEU A 552 27.96 31.20 0.19
C LEU A 552 28.42 30.31 -0.98
N ILE A 553 27.52 29.91 -1.89
CA ILE A 553 27.89 29.08 -3.05
C ILE A 553 28.91 29.77 -3.96
N SER A 554 28.77 31.07 -4.23
CA SER A 554 29.74 31.79 -5.07
C SER A 554 31.13 31.89 -4.43
N THR A 555 31.20 31.96 -3.11
CA THR A 555 32.47 31.90 -2.37
C THR A 555 33.10 30.50 -2.47
N PHE A 556 32.32 29.43 -2.28
CA PHE A 556 32.81 28.05 -2.43
C PHE A 556 33.20 27.67 -3.86
N MET A 557 32.40 28.06 -4.86
CA MET A 557 32.70 27.83 -6.27
C MET A 557 33.90 28.67 -6.75
N GLY A 558 34.12 29.84 -6.14
CA GLY A 558 35.31 30.65 -6.36
C GLY A 558 36.59 30.02 -5.80
N GLU A 559 36.52 29.32 -4.67
CA GLU A 559 37.63 28.56 -4.08
C GLU A 559 37.91 27.23 -4.80
N LEU A 560 36.95 26.71 -5.58
CA LEU A 560 37.10 25.52 -6.43
C LEU A 560 37.49 25.82 -7.90
N GLY A 561 37.89 27.07 -8.20
CA GLY A 561 38.42 27.48 -9.51
C GLY A 561 39.74 26.76 -9.89
N PRO A 562 40.08 26.69 -11.20
CA PRO A 562 40.92 25.63 -11.75
C PRO A 562 42.32 25.62 -11.14
N THR A 563 42.75 24.46 -10.65
CA THR A 563 44.18 24.19 -10.44
C THR A 563 44.89 24.39 -11.77
N ASP A 564 45.77 25.39 -11.82
CA ASP A 564 46.68 25.68 -12.93
C ASP A 564 47.24 24.40 -13.55
N GLY A 565 47.02 24.26 -14.86
CA GLY A 565 47.39 23.06 -15.60
C GLY A 565 47.62 23.29 -17.09
N THR A 566 48.10 24.47 -17.49
CA THR A 566 48.67 24.66 -18.84
C THR A 566 50.19 24.45 -18.79
N ALA A 567 50.60 23.19 -18.69
CA ALA A 567 51.88 22.78 -19.23
C ALA A 567 51.74 22.66 -20.75
N ALA A 568 52.37 23.57 -21.49
CA ALA A 568 52.42 23.55 -22.94
C ALA A 568 53.08 22.26 -23.47
N PRO A 569 52.54 21.59 -24.50
CA PRO A 569 53.32 20.74 -25.38
C PRO A 569 53.88 21.58 -26.55
N ARG A 570 55.19 21.43 -26.77
CA ARG A 570 56.06 21.93 -27.86
C ARG A 570 55.48 22.81 -28.96
#